data_AF-A0A7S2SRJ6-F1
#
_entry.id   AF-A0A7S2SRJ6-F1
#
_cell.length_a   1.000
_cell.length_b   1.000
_cell.length_c   1.000
_cell.angle_alpha   90.00
_cell.angle_beta   90.00
_cell.angle_gamma   90.00
#
_symmetry.space_group_name_H-M   'P 1'
#
loop_
_entity.id
_entity.type
_entity.pdbx_description
1 polymer ?
#
loop_
_entity_poly.entity_id
_entity_poly.type
_entity_poly.pdbx_seq_one_letter_code
_entity_poly.pdbx_strand_id
1 'polypeptide(L)'
;MDPTAGLFGIGESTRTDGLRITPGTTSTLWARDMPAAVFDHNLYGSHPMYLALSASGTAHGAFMRNSNGMDVEYSAAADALTYRMIGGVVDLMVFAGPSPAAVAEQYTALVGRPALMPYWSLGFHQCRYGYNNLAEVEGVWENYTAAKIPLDTMWMDIDYMEAWKDWTYDPVNFPEDGVRSFVESLQDQGQHFVLIVDPGILAVDPSWNMDYAPYTEGLEMDVFVK
;
A
#
# COMPACT_ATOMS: atom_id res chain seq x y z
N MET A 1 -0.86 -21.45 -23.76
CA MET A 1 -0.77 -20.01 -24.10
C MET A 1 -0.01 -19.88 -25.43
N ASP A 2 0.32 -18.68 -25.92
CA ASP A 2 1.48 -18.57 -26.83
C ASP A 2 2.72 -18.91 -25.97
N PRO A 3 3.41 -20.04 -26.20
CA PRO A 3 4.50 -20.49 -25.34
C PRO A 3 5.72 -19.55 -25.38
N THR A 4 5.74 -18.58 -26.30
CA THR A 4 6.78 -17.55 -26.39
C THR A 4 6.43 -16.28 -25.62
N ALA A 5 5.17 -16.14 -25.17
CA ALA A 5 4.68 -14.93 -24.52
C ALA A 5 5.40 -14.66 -23.18
N GLY A 6 5.63 -13.37 -22.90
CA GLY A 6 6.05 -12.91 -21.58
C GLY A 6 4.86 -12.77 -20.65
N LEU A 7 4.92 -13.40 -19.47
CA LEU A 7 3.92 -13.25 -18.43
C LEU A 7 4.39 -12.26 -17.37
N PHE A 8 3.49 -11.38 -16.92
CA PHE A 8 3.73 -10.30 -15.97
C PHE A 8 2.55 -10.14 -15.02
N GLY A 9 2.75 -9.51 -13.87
CA GLY A 9 1.71 -9.32 -12.85
C GLY A 9 1.80 -10.37 -11.74
N ILE A 10 0.66 -10.65 -11.09
CA ILE A 10 0.53 -11.46 -9.88
C ILE A 10 1.36 -10.87 -8.73
N GLY A 11 0.69 -10.39 -7.69
CA GLY A 11 1.37 -9.76 -6.56
C GLY A 11 0.44 -9.59 -5.37
N GLU A 12 0.89 -9.05 -4.25
CA GLU A 12 2.16 -8.35 -4.07
C GLU A 12 3.29 -9.26 -3.58
N SER A 13 4.46 -9.15 -4.20
CA SER A 13 5.67 -9.90 -3.81
C SER A 13 6.92 -9.21 -4.35
N THR A 14 8.03 -9.30 -3.62
CA THR A 14 9.35 -8.94 -4.15
C THR A 14 10.03 -10.22 -4.63
N ARG A 15 10.20 -10.34 -5.95
CA ARG A 15 10.62 -11.61 -6.56
C ARG A 15 12.07 -11.56 -7.01
N THR A 16 12.80 -12.64 -6.77
CA THR A 16 14.19 -12.77 -7.23
C THR A 16 14.30 -13.06 -8.73
N ASP A 17 13.23 -13.58 -9.35
CA ASP A 17 13.15 -13.89 -10.78
C ASP A 17 12.86 -12.66 -11.67
N GLY A 18 12.75 -11.47 -11.08
CA GLY A 18 12.56 -10.20 -11.77
C GLY A 18 11.10 -9.89 -12.07
N LEU A 19 10.82 -9.19 -13.17
CA LEU A 19 9.47 -8.73 -13.52
C LEU A 19 8.64 -9.78 -14.27
N ARG A 20 9.29 -10.65 -15.05
CA ARG A 20 8.63 -11.70 -15.83
C ARG A 20 8.35 -12.90 -14.92
N ILE A 21 7.17 -13.50 -15.00
CA ILE A 21 6.86 -14.72 -14.28
C ILE A 21 7.57 -15.88 -14.98
N THR A 22 8.40 -16.60 -14.22
CA THR A 22 9.15 -17.75 -14.73
C THR A 22 8.41 -19.06 -14.44
N PRO A 23 8.51 -20.08 -15.32
CA PRO A 23 7.92 -21.38 -15.04
C PRO A 23 8.57 -22.04 -13.82
N GLY A 24 7.78 -22.77 -13.04
CA GLY A 24 8.18 -23.35 -11.75
C GLY A 24 7.92 -22.42 -10.56
N THR A 25 7.51 -21.17 -10.81
CA THR A 25 7.18 -20.21 -9.76
C THR A 25 5.77 -20.45 -9.22
N THR A 26 5.65 -20.42 -7.90
CA THR A 26 4.38 -20.34 -7.17
C THR A 26 4.31 -18.99 -6.47
N SER A 27 3.22 -18.27 -6.68
CA SER A 27 2.94 -16.99 -6.02
C SER A 27 1.74 -17.15 -5.11
N THR A 28 1.95 -17.02 -3.80
CA THR A 28 0.87 -17.00 -2.80
C THR A 28 0.27 -15.61 -2.74
N LEU A 29 -1.05 -15.51 -2.76
CA LEU A 29 -1.82 -14.28 -2.61
C LEU A 29 -2.63 -14.36 -1.32
N TRP A 30 -2.12 -13.68 -0.30
CA TRP A 30 -2.76 -13.50 0.99
C TRP A 30 -2.12 -12.28 1.65
N ALA A 31 -2.89 -11.20 1.85
CA ALA A 31 -2.37 -9.97 2.43
C ALA A 31 -1.67 -10.24 3.78
N ARG A 32 -0.42 -9.81 3.89
CA ARG A 32 0.44 -10.08 5.04
C ARG A 32 1.41 -8.93 5.26
N ASP A 33 1.51 -8.50 6.51
CA ASP A 33 2.61 -7.66 6.95
C ASP A 33 3.92 -8.47 7.01
N MET A 34 4.80 -8.18 6.06
CA MET A 34 6.10 -8.82 5.88
C MET A 34 7.04 -7.81 5.20
N PRO A 35 8.28 -7.64 5.68
CA PRO A 35 9.24 -6.77 5.00
C PRO A 35 9.47 -7.22 3.55
N ALA A 36 9.43 -6.29 2.60
CA ALA A 36 9.70 -6.56 1.18
C ALA A 36 11.11 -7.11 0.89
N ALA A 37 12.03 -6.99 1.85
CA ALA A 37 13.35 -7.63 1.78
C ALA A 37 13.30 -9.17 1.99
N VAL A 38 12.17 -9.70 2.44
CA VAL A 38 11.92 -11.15 2.52
C VAL A 38 11.37 -11.59 1.16
N PHE A 39 12.28 -11.97 0.26
CA PHE A 39 11.97 -12.28 -1.12
C PHE A 39 11.11 -13.53 -1.30
N ASP A 40 10.35 -13.56 -2.40
CA ASP A 40 9.56 -14.72 -2.84
C ASP A 40 8.47 -15.15 -1.82
N HIS A 41 7.95 -14.18 -1.08
CA HIS A 41 6.80 -14.32 -0.18
C HIS A 41 5.64 -13.38 -0.57
N ASN A 42 4.44 -13.73 -0.11
CA ASN A 42 3.28 -12.86 -0.15
C ASN A 42 3.47 -11.65 0.78
N LEU A 43 3.10 -10.46 0.30
CA LEU A 43 3.20 -9.20 1.02
C LEU A 43 1.80 -8.58 1.23
N TYR A 44 1.71 -7.25 1.23
CA TYR A 44 0.56 -6.49 1.73
C TYR A 44 -0.68 -6.59 0.82
N GLY A 45 -0.49 -6.62 -0.51
CA GLY A 45 -1.54 -6.69 -1.51
C GLY A 45 -1.87 -8.09 -2.03
N SER A 46 -3.08 -8.25 -2.59
CA SER A 46 -3.52 -9.44 -3.33
C SER A 46 -4.09 -9.03 -4.69
N HIS A 47 -3.31 -9.28 -5.74
CA HIS A 47 -3.51 -8.86 -7.12
C HIS A 47 -3.50 -10.08 -8.04
N PRO A 48 -4.61 -10.83 -8.13
CA PRO A 48 -4.74 -12.03 -8.95
C PRO A 48 -4.96 -11.70 -10.44
N MET A 49 -4.16 -10.78 -10.99
CA MET A 49 -4.18 -10.33 -12.38
C MET A 49 -2.83 -10.60 -13.03
N TYR A 50 -2.83 -11.21 -14.22
CA TYR A 50 -1.65 -11.29 -15.07
C TYR A 50 -1.88 -10.64 -16.44
N LEU A 51 -0.78 -10.26 -17.08
CA LEU A 51 -0.69 -9.83 -18.46
C LEU A 51 0.26 -10.75 -19.22
N ALA A 52 -0.17 -11.21 -20.39
CA ALA A 52 0.61 -11.98 -21.33
C ALA A 52 0.89 -11.14 -22.59
N LEU A 53 2.16 -10.96 -22.91
CA LEU A 53 2.63 -10.22 -24.08
C LEU A 53 3.23 -11.19 -25.09
N SER A 54 2.59 -11.32 -26.25
CA SER A 54 3.10 -12.13 -27.37
C SER A 54 4.31 -11.49 -28.04
N ALA A 55 5.07 -12.30 -28.79
CA ALA A 55 6.19 -11.80 -29.60
C ALA A 55 5.75 -10.83 -30.71
N SER A 56 4.49 -10.86 -31.15
CA SER A 56 3.93 -9.93 -32.15
C SER A 56 3.53 -8.57 -31.56
N GLY A 57 3.63 -8.39 -30.23
CA GLY A 57 3.23 -7.18 -29.53
C GLY A 57 1.76 -7.14 -29.08
N THR A 58 0.94 -8.10 -29.53
CA THR A 58 -0.42 -8.28 -29.01
C THR A 58 -0.41 -8.81 -27.59
N ALA A 59 -1.43 -8.48 -26.81
CA ALA A 59 -1.49 -8.87 -25.41
C ALA A 59 -2.88 -9.34 -24.98
N HIS A 60 -2.92 -10.19 -23.98
CA HIS A 60 -4.12 -10.45 -23.20
C HIS A 60 -3.79 -10.38 -21.72
N GLY A 61 -4.82 -10.26 -20.88
CA GLY A 61 -4.70 -10.42 -19.45
C GLY A 61 -5.87 -11.22 -18.90
N ALA A 62 -5.70 -11.77 -17.71
CA ALA A 62 -6.82 -12.34 -16.98
C ALA A 62 -6.79 -11.90 -15.53
N PHE A 63 -7.97 -11.68 -14.96
CA PHE A 63 -8.17 -11.31 -13.56
C PHE A 63 -9.11 -12.33 -12.92
N MET A 64 -8.64 -13.01 -11.88
CA MET A 64 -9.46 -13.88 -11.05
C MET A 64 -10.06 -13.06 -9.92
N ARG A 65 -11.35 -12.73 -10.00
CA ARG A 65 -12.04 -11.95 -8.98
C ARG A 65 -12.39 -12.81 -7.77
N ASN A 66 -11.39 -13.08 -6.94
CA ASN A 66 -11.51 -13.83 -5.70
C ASN A 66 -10.54 -13.25 -4.65
N SER A 67 -10.99 -13.15 -3.40
CA SER A 67 -10.24 -12.59 -2.27
C SER A 67 -9.83 -13.62 -1.21
N ASN A 68 -10.13 -14.90 -1.43
CA ASN A 68 -9.67 -15.98 -0.56
C ASN A 68 -8.18 -16.23 -0.81
N GLY A 69 -7.50 -16.78 0.19
CA GLY A 69 -6.12 -17.22 0.04
C GLY A 69 -5.95 -18.14 -1.17
N MET A 70 -4.94 -17.88 -1.98
CA MET A 70 -4.70 -18.66 -3.18
C MET A 70 -3.23 -18.75 -3.55
N ASP A 71 -2.86 -19.85 -4.19
CA ASP A 71 -1.60 -19.98 -4.91
C ASP A 71 -1.85 -19.88 -6.41
N VAL A 72 -0.95 -19.17 -7.10
CA VAL A 72 -0.89 -19.14 -8.57
C VAL A 72 0.42 -19.77 -9.02
N GLU A 73 0.32 -20.89 -9.72
CA GLU A 73 1.45 -21.70 -10.15
C GLU A 73 1.62 -21.61 -11.67
N TYR A 74 2.82 -21.25 -12.16
CA TYR A 74 3.14 -21.33 -13.58
C TYR A 74 3.89 -22.63 -13.91
N SER A 75 3.24 -23.54 -14.62
CA SER A 75 3.84 -24.82 -15.03
C SER A 75 4.34 -24.78 -16.47
N ALA A 76 5.64 -25.01 -16.69
CA ALA A 76 6.21 -25.20 -18.02
C ALA A 76 5.68 -26.47 -18.70
N ALA A 77 5.49 -27.55 -17.94
CA ALA A 77 5.08 -28.84 -18.50
C ALA A 77 3.64 -28.80 -19.03
N ALA A 78 2.76 -28.07 -18.36
CA ALA A 78 1.38 -27.87 -18.78
C ALA A 78 1.16 -26.62 -19.66
N ASP A 79 2.18 -25.75 -19.78
CA ASP A 79 2.07 -24.41 -20.38
C ASP A 79 0.85 -23.63 -19.84
N ALA A 80 0.70 -23.63 -18.52
CA ALA A 80 -0.52 -23.16 -17.85
C ALA A 80 -0.23 -22.42 -16.53
N LEU A 81 -1.01 -21.37 -16.28
CA LEU A 81 -1.19 -20.79 -14.96
C LEU A 81 -2.35 -21.49 -14.25
N THR A 82 -2.09 -22.03 -13.06
CA THR A 82 -3.09 -22.73 -12.24
C THR A 82 -3.38 -21.92 -10.99
N TYR A 83 -4.65 -21.58 -10.78
CA TYR A 83 -5.13 -20.92 -9.56
C TYR A 83 -5.65 -21.98 -8.59
N ARG A 84 -5.09 -22.04 -7.38
CA ARG A 84 -5.52 -22.92 -6.29
C ARG A 84 -6.06 -22.07 -5.15
N MET A 85 -7.37 -21.95 -5.06
CA MET A 85 -8.05 -21.07 -4.11
C MET A 85 -8.65 -21.89 -2.96
N ILE A 86 -8.57 -21.39 -1.73
CA ILE A 86 -9.12 -22.09 -0.55
C ILE A 86 -10.62 -21.83 -0.33
N GLY A 87 -11.26 -21.02 -1.16
CA GLY A 87 -12.67 -20.67 -1.03
C GLY A 87 -13.18 -19.75 -2.14
N GLY A 88 -14.43 -19.33 -1.99
CA GLY A 88 -15.11 -18.44 -2.94
C GLY A 88 -15.58 -19.14 -4.21
N VAL A 89 -15.55 -18.41 -5.32
CA VAL A 89 -15.99 -18.89 -6.65
C VAL A 89 -14.90 -18.65 -7.70
N VAL A 90 -15.04 -19.33 -8.84
CA VAL A 90 -14.24 -19.03 -10.04
C VAL A 90 -14.98 -17.95 -10.84
N ASP A 91 -14.52 -16.70 -10.72
CA ASP A 91 -15.00 -15.56 -11.49
C ASP A 91 -13.82 -14.97 -12.27
N LEU A 92 -13.65 -15.42 -13.52
CA LEU A 92 -12.47 -15.13 -14.34
C LEU A 92 -12.86 -14.19 -15.50
N MET A 93 -12.25 -13.01 -15.52
CA MET A 93 -12.36 -12.07 -16.64
C MET A 93 -11.12 -12.13 -17.51
N VAL A 94 -11.31 -12.11 -18.83
CA VAL A 94 -10.22 -12.08 -19.83
C VAL A 94 -10.32 -10.81 -20.65
N PHE A 95 -9.19 -10.14 -20.82
CA PHE A 95 -9.06 -8.89 -21.57
C PHE A 95 -8.11 -9.13 -22.73
N ALA A 96 -8.50 -8.79 -23.96
CA ALA A 96 -7.65 -8.93 -25.13
C ALA A 96 -7.43 -7.55 -25.77
N GLY A 97 -6.20 -7.26 -26.20
CA GLY A 97 -5.88 -5.97 -26.77
C GLY A 97 -4.72 -6.04 -27.77
N PRO A 98 -4.67 -5.10 -28.73
CA PRO A 98 -3.55 -5.00 -29.66
C PRO A 98 -2.24 -4.59 -28.97
N SER A 99 -2.28 -4.19 -27.70
CA SER A 99 -1.13 -3.80 -26.89
C SER A 99 -1.38 -4.05 -25.38
N PRO A 100 -0.31 -4.11 -24.56
CA PRO A 100 -0.45 -4.17 -23.10
C PRO A 100 -1.26 -3.02 -22.49
N ALA A 101 -1.13 -1.80 -23.06
CA ALA A 101 -1.87 -0.64 -22.59
C ALA A 101 -3.39 -0.80 -22.78
N ALA A 102 -3.83 -1.39 -23.90
CA ALA A 102 -5.24 -1.67 -24.14
C ALA A 102 -5.81 -2.73 -23.18
N VAL A 103 -4.98 -3.68 -22.73
CA VAL A 103 -5.35 -4.65 -21.68
C VAL A 103 -5.49 -3.95 -20.33
N ALA A 104 -4.54 -3.10 -19.95
CA ALA A 104 -4.60 -2.33 -18.72
C ALA A 104 -5.79 -1.36 -18.68
N GLU A 105 -6.14 -0.74 -19.81
CA GLU A 105 -7.32 0.11 -19.93
C GLU A 105 -8.62 -0.65 -19.65
N GLN A 106 -8.79 -1.84 -20.25
CA GLN A 106 -9.98 -2.66 -20.02
C GLN A 106 -10.05 -3.16 -18.57
N TYR A 107 -8.93 -3.60 -18.02
CA TYR A 107 -8.86 -4.05 -16.63
C TYR A 107 -9.26 -2.93 -15.66
N THR A 108 -8.66 -1.74 -15.80
CA THR A 108 -8.98 -0.58 -14.94
C THR A 108 -10.38 -0.03 -15.19
N ALA A 109 -10.95 -0.18 -16.41
CA ALA A 109 -12.36 0.12 -16.63
C ALA A 109 -13.30 -0.81 -15.84
N LEU A 110 -12.88 -2.05 -15.56
CA LEU A 110 -13.64 -3.01 -14.74
C LEU A 110 -13.45 -2.77 -13.24
N VAL A 111 -12.20 -2.67 -12.77
CA VAL A 111 -11.90 -2.61 -11.32
C VAL A 111 -11.91 -1.20 -10.73
N GLY A 112 -12.05 -0.18 -11.57
CA GLY A 112 -11.95 1.23 -11.21
C GLY A 112 -10.68 1.85 -11.76
N ARG A 113 -10.83 3.00 -12.42
CA ARG A 113 -9.68 3.77 -12.92
C ARG A 113 -8.96 4.42 -11.74
N PRO A 114 -7.62 4.54 -11.78
CA PRO A 114 -6.88 5.28 -10.76
C PRO A 114 -7.46 6.69 -10.58
N ALA A 115 -7.59 7.14 -9.34
CA ALA A 115 -7.99 8.51 -9.06
C ALA A 115 -6.95 9.50 -9.59
N LEU A 116 -7.39 10.68 -10.01
CA LEU A 116 -6.47 11.77 -10.29
C LEU A 116 -5.84 12.22 -8.98
N MET A 117 -4.52 12.07 -8.88
CA MET A 117 -3.78 12.47 -7.67
C MET A 117 -3.66 14.00 -7.60
N PRO A 118 -3.71 14.59 -6.39
CA PRO A 118 -3.47 16.02 -6.25
C PRO A 118 -2.03 16.33 -6.68
N TYR A 119 -1.84 17.46 -7.38
CA TYR A 119 -0.56 17.74 -8.05
C TYR A 119 0.64 17.74 -7.10
N TRP A 120 0.47 18.23 -5.86
CA TRP A 120 1.52 18.28 -4.84
C TRP A 120 2.04 16.90 -4.44
N SER A 121 1.24 15.83 -4.59
CA SER A 121 1.68 14.47 -4.25
C SER A 121 2.64 13.85 -5.27
N LEU A 122 2.93 14.58 -6.36
CA LEU A 122 3.97 14.22 -7.33
C LEU A 122 5.32 14.86 -6.98
N GLY A 123 5.32 15.76 -6.00
CA GLY A 123 6.51 16.41 -5.46
C GLY A 123 7.34 15.47 -4.58
N PHE A 124 8.38 15.99 -3.95
CA PHE A 124 9.22 15.19 -3.05
C PHE A 124 8.59 15.11 -1.65
N HIS A 125 8.55 13.90 -1.08
CA HIS A 125 8.03 13.64 0.26
C HIS A 125 9.16 13.19 1.19
N GLN A 126 9.23 13.78 2.38
CA GLN A 126 10.12 13.34 3.45
C GLN A 126 9.31 12.62 4.54
N CYS A 127 9.71 11.38 4.83
CA CYS A 127 9.10 10.53 5.85
C CYS A 127 10.18 9.72 6.56
N ARG A 128 9.96 9.43 7.84
CA ARG A 128 10.79 8.51 8.63
C ARG A 128 10.03 8.06 9.88
N TYR A 129 10.14 6.78 10.19
CA TYR A 129 9.87 6.24 11.52
C TYR A 129 11.05 6.52 12.48
N GLY A 130 10.74 7.02 13.67
CA GLY A 130 11.65 7.20 14.79
C GLY A 130 12.22 8.60 14.90
N TYR A 131 11.42 9.63 14.67
CA TYR A 131 11.76 10.99 15.13
C TYR A 131 11.47 11.09 16.63
N ASN A 132 12.41 11.64 17.40
CA ASN A 132 12.27 11.64 18.86
C ASN A 132 11.34 12.75 19.38
N ASN A 133 11.22 13.86 18.65
CA ASN A 133 10.39 15.02 19.01
C ASN A 133 10.21 15.96 17.82
N LEU A 134 9.32 16.94 17.99
CA LEU A 134 9.00 17.94 16.97
C LEU A 134 10.23 18.72 16.47
N ALA A 135 11.17 19.06 17.36
CA ALA A 135 12.36 19.85 17.00
C ALA A 135 13.28 19.10 16.02
N GLU A 136 13.34 17.76 16.09
CA GLU A 136 14.05 16.96 15.09
C GLU A 136 13.38 17.03 13.71
N VAL A 137 12.04 17.04 13.67
CA VAL A 137 11.27 17.15 12.43
C VAL A 137 11.45 18.53 11.79
N GLU A 138 11.34 19.59 12.60
CA GLU A 138 11.62 20.98 12.18
C GLU A 138 13.05 21.12 11.66
N GLY A 139 14.03 20.55 12.36
CA GLY A 139 15.42 20.57 11.94
C GLY A 139 15.67 19.86 10.60
N VAL A 140 14.96 18.75 10.33
CA VAL A 140 15.02 18.11 9.00
C VAL A 140 14.43 19.02 7.93
N TRP A 141 13.26 19.59 8.18
CA TRP A 141 12.60 20.51 7.26
C TRP A 141 13.46 21.75 6.94
N GLU A 142 14.04 22.39 7.96
CA GLU A 142 14.95 23.53 7.80
C GLU A 142 16.20 23.16 6.97
N ASN A 143 16.73 21.95 7.14
CA ASN A 143 17.87 21.48 6.37
C ASN A 143 17.56 21.27 4.88
N TYR A 144 16.34 20.82 4.53
CA TYR A 144 15.90 20.78 3.11
C TYR A 144 15.92 22.18 2.50
N THR A 145 15.37 23.17 3.21
CA THR A 145 15.35 24.58 2.80
C THR A 145 16.78 25.14 2.66
N ALA A 146 17.64 24.91 3.65
CA ALA A 146 19.03 25.37 3.62
C ALA A 146 19.84 24.73 2.49
N ALA A 147 19.61 23.45 2.22
CA ALA A 147 20.24 22.70 1.13
C ALA A 147 19.63 23.01 -0.25
N LYS A 148 18.53 23.77 -0.32
CA LYS A 148 17.77 24.07 -1.54
C LYS A 148 17.29 22.81 -2.27
N ILE A 149 16.94 21.78 -1.51
CA ILE A 149 16.32 20.56 -2.03
C ILE A 149 14.80 20.79 -2.04
N PRO A 150 14.12 20.67 -3.19
CA PRO A 150 12.67 20.79 -3.23
C PRO A 150 12.01 19.77 -2.31
N LEU A 151 11.07 20.23 -1.50
CA LEU A 151 10.28 19.42 -0.59
C LEU A 151 8.84 19.92 -0.67
N ASP A 152 7.92 19.03 -1.05
CA ASP A 152 6.50 19.36 -1.16
C ASP A 152 5.72 18.91 0.06
N THR A 153 6.15 17.81 0.71
CA THR A 153 5.38 17.20 1.81
C THR A 153 6.27 16.65 2.92
N MET A 154 5.94 17.01 4.15
CA MET A 154 6.46 16.34 5.36
C MET A 154 5.45 15.32 5.87
N TRP A 155 5.95 14.14 6.25
CA TRP A 155 5.17 13.12 6.95
C TRP A 155 5.61 13.00 8.40
N MET A 156 4.67 12.68 9.28
CA MET A 156 4.96 12.18 10.62
C MET A 156 4.42 10.77 10.76
N ASP A 157 5.31 9.85 11.12
CA ASP A 157 5.01 8.47 11.49
C ASP A 157 4.49 8.40 12.94
N ILE A 158 4.16 7.23 13.44
CA ILE A 158 3.43 6.97 14.70
C ILE A 158 4.06 7.59 15.96
N ASP A 159 5.32 8.06 15.91
CA ASP A 159 6.01 8.70 17.03
C ASP A 159 5.33 9.99 17.50
N TYR A 160 4.54 10.66 16.64
CA TYR A 160 3.81 11.87 17.05
C TYR A 160 2.70 11.57 18.06
N MET A 161 2.20 10.33 18.09
CA MET A 161 1.05 9.93 18.88
C MET A 161 1.41 9.70 20.35
N GLU A 162 0.49 9.99 21.26
CA GLU A 162 0.66 9.61 22.67
C GLU A 162 0.58 8.08 22.79
N ALA A 163 1.71 7.43 23.10
CA ALA A 163 1.79 5.98 23.25
C ALA A 163 1.18 5.20 22.06
N TRP A 164 1.42 5.68 20.83
CA TRP A 164 0.94 5.07 19.58
C TRP A 164 -0.59 4.94 19.46
N LYS A 165 -1.33 5.82 20.14
CA LYS A 165 -2.79 5.90 20.03
C LYS A 165 -3.19 6.85 18.90
N ASP A 166 -3.97 6.36 17.94
CA ASP A 166 -4.53 7.20 16.88
C ASP A 166 -5.26 8.44 17.44
N TRP A 167 -5.24 9.52 16.66
CA TRP A 167 -5.91 10.78 16.97
C TRP A 167 -5.45 11.46 18.28
N THR A 168 -4.21 11.21 18.69
CA THR A 168 -3.56 11.87 19.84
C THR A 168 -2.23 12.48 19.45
N TYR A 169 -1.70 13.32 20.33
CA TYR A 169 -0.36 13.91 20.22
C TYR A 169 0.40 13.66 21.52
N ASP A 170 1.67 13.21 21.44
CA ASP A 170 2.51 13.07 22.63
C ASP A 170 2.70 14.46 23.27
N PRO A 171 2.24 14.67 24.52
CA PRO A 171 2.18 16.01 25.10
C PRO A 171 3.56 16.59 25.45
N VAL A 172 4.63 15.78 25.41
CA VAL A 172 5.99 16.18 25.74
C VAL A 172 6.83 16.38 24.47
N ASN A 173 6.85 15.36 23.61
CA ASN A 173 7.73 15.33 22.45
C ASN A 173 7.09 15.96 21.20
N PHE A 174 5.76 15.89 21.09
CA PHE A 174 5.00 16.39 19.95
C PHE A 174 3.76 17.15 20.41
N PRO A 175 3.90 18.17 21.26
CA PRO A 175 2.75 18.89 21.81
C PRO A 175 1.87 19.45 20.68
N GLU A 176 0.54 19.29 20.80
CA GLU A 176 -0.42 19.62 19.74
C GLU A 176 -0.24 21.04 19.19
N ASP A 177 -0.10 22.05 20.06
CA ASP A 177 0.09 23.44 19.64
C ASP A 177 1.39 23.64 18.84
N GLY A 178 2.44 22.89 19.18
CA GLY A 178 3.70 22.90 18.45
C GLY A 178 3.53 22.27 17.08
N VAL A 179 2.93 21.08 17.01
CA VAL A 179 2.65 20.39 15.73
C VAL A 179 1.77 21.27 14.84
N ARG A 180 0.72 21.88 15.40
CA ARG A 180 -0.15 22.82 14.68
C ARG A 180 0.64 24.00 14.09
N SER A 181 1.48 24.64 14.89
CA SER A 181 2.32 25.77 14.45
C SER A 181 3.30 25.37 13.34
N PHE A 182 3.86 24.17 13.43
CA PHE A 182 4.73 23.62 12.39
C PHE A 182 3.97 23.38 11.09
N VAL A 183 2.77 22.79 11.17
CA VAL A 183 1.90 22.58 9.99
C VAL A 183 1.51 23.90 9.33
N GLU A 184 1.19 24.92 10.11
CA GLU A 184 0.93 26.28 9.59
C GLU A 184 2.17 26.83 8.85
N SER A 185 3.36 26.62 9.40
CA SER A 185 4.63 27.04 8.76
C SER A 185 4.91 26.34 7.43
N LEU A 186 4.54 25.05 7.31
CA LEU A 186 4.60 24.32 6.03
C LEU A 186 3.62 24.93 5.02
N GLN A 187 2.38 25.17 5.43
CA GLN A 187 1.33 25.70 4.57
C GLN A 187 1.66 27.11 4.06
N ASP A 188 2.27 27.95 4.89
CA ASP A 188 2.75 29.29 4.50
C ASP A 188 3.82 29.23 3.39
N GLN A 189 4.54 28.11 3.28
CA GLN A 189 5.51 27.86 2.20
C GLN A 189 4.92 27.07 1.02
N GLY A 190 3.61 26.83 1.02
CA GLY A 190 2.91 26.04 -0.01
C GLY A 190 3.19 24.54 0.06
N GLN A 191 3.72 24.07 1.20
CA GLN A 191 4.00 22.66 1.46
C GLN A 191 2.83 21.99 2.17
N HIS A 192 2.87 20.65 2.19
CA HIS A 192 1.81 19.80 2.69
C HIS A 192 2.31 18.97 3.87
N PHE A 193 1.36 18.51 4.67
CA PHE A 193 1.62 17.67 5.83
C PHE A 193 0.72 16.44 5.79
N VAL A 194 1.29 15.28 6.06
CA VAL A 194 0.55 14.01 6.11
C VAL A 194 0.88 13.27 7.40
N LEU A 195 -0.16 12.79 8.09
CA LEU A 195 -0.03 11.96 9.28
C LEU A 195 -0.34 10.51 8.91
N ILE A 196 0.38 9.58 9.51
CA ILE A 196 -0.06 8.19 9.57
C ILE A 196 -1.25 8.06 10.53
N VAL A 197 -2.15 7.13 10.21
CA VAL A 197 -3.24 6.66 11.07
C VAL A 197 -3.33 5.15 10.84
N ASP A 198 -3.43 4.39 11.93
CA ASP A 198 -3.53 2.94 11.86
C ASP A 198 -5.01 2.49 11.97
N PRO A 199 -5.35 1.27 11.48
CA PRO A 199 -6.71 0.74 11.64
C PRO A 199 -6.96 0.14 13.03
N GLY A 200 -5.90 -0.13 13.80
CA GLY A 200 -5.96 -0.81 15.09
C GLY A 200 -6.15 0.17 16.25
N ILE A 201 -7.34 0.18 16.84
CA ILE A 201 -7.63 1.03 18.00
C ILE A 201 -7.24 0.30 19.30
N LEU A 202 -6.40 0.93 20.12
CA LEU A 202 -6.02 0.41 21.45
C LEU A 202 -7.26 0.13 22.30
N ALA A 203 -7.44 -1.15 22.66
CA ALA A 203 -8.49 -1.54 23.59
C ALA A 203 -8.12 -1.10 25.01
N VAL A 204 -9.07 -0.43 25.67
CA VAL A 204 -8.89 0.08 27.03
C VAL A 204 -9.53 -0.85 28.03
N ASP A 205 -8.73 -1.37 28.96
CA ASP A 205 -9.28 -2.06 30.13
C ASP A 205 -9.95 -1.04 31.07
N PRO A 206 -11.20 -1.25 31.51
CA PRO A 206 -11.88 -0.34 32.43
C PRO A 206 -11.11 -0.07 33.73
N SER A 207 -10.21 -0.96 34.15
CA SER A 207 -9.37 -0.79 35.34
C SER A 207 -8.21 0.20 35.15
N TRP A 208 -7.87 0.57 33.91
CA TRP A 208 -6.75 1.48 33.64
C TRP A 208 -7.09 2.95 33.90
N ASN A 209 -8.36 3.28 34.17
CA ASN A 209 -8.84 4.65 34.36
C ASN A 209 -8.33 5.60 33.26
N MET A 210 -8.35 5.12 32.02
CA MET A 210 -7.90 5.84 30.83
C MET A 210 -9.12 6.26 30.01
N ASP A 211 -9.17 7.52 29.64
CA ASP A 211 -10.16 8.04 28.68
C ASP A 211 -9.54 8.02 27.28
N TYR A 212 -10.21 7.32 26.35
CA TYR A 212 -9.79 7.23 24.96
C TYR A 212 -11.03 7.10 24.07
N ALA A 213 -11.59 8.27 23.72
CA ALA A 213 -12.82 8.43 22.95
C ALA A 213 -12.88 7.54 21.68
N PRO A 214 -11.82 7.44 20.86
CA PRO A 214 -11.76 6.50 19.73
C PRO A 214 -12.23 5.07 20.02
N TYR A 215 -11.83 4.52 21.17
CA TYR A 215 -12.21 3.17 21.56
C TYR A 215 -13.64 3.11 22.10
N THR A 216 -14.01 4.03 22.99
CA THR A 216 -15.33 4.04 23.62
C THR A 216 -16.44 4.35 22.63
N GLU A 217 -16.26 5.35 21.77
CA GLU A 217 -17.19 5.67 20.69
C GLU A 217 -17.30 4.52 19.68
N GLY A 218 -16.18 3.88 19.34
CA GLY A 218 -16.17 2.71 18.47
C GLY A 218 -16.98 1.52 19.04
N LEU A 219 -16.97 1.33 20.35
CA LEU A 219 -17.80 0.33 21.03
C LEU A 219 -19.28 0.72 21.00
N GLU A 220 -19.60 1.97 21.31
CA GLU A 220 -20.98 2.49 21.29
C GLU A 220 -21.60 2.39 19.90
N MET A 221 -20.80 2.60 18.86
CA MET A 221 -21.21 2.50 17.45
C MET A 221 -21.22 1.07 16.90
N ASP A 222 -20.74 0.09 17.67
CA ASP A 222 -20.64 -1.33 17.26
C ASP A 222 -19.82 -1.57 15.98
N VAL A 223 -18.71 -0.83 15.78
CA VAL A 223 -17.95 -0.83 14.51
C VAL A 223 -16.76 -1.80 14.45
N PHE A 224 -16.39 -2.42 15.57
CA PHE A 224 -15.26 -3.35 15.61
C PHE A 224 -15.61 -4.70 14.99
N VAL A 225 -14.60 -5.34 14.38
CA VAL A 225 -14.67 -6.73 13.92
C VAL A 225 -15.06 -7.64 15.09
N LYS A 226 -15.97 -8.58 14.83
CA LYS A 226 -16.55 -9.51 15.82
C LYS A 226 -15.88 -10.87 15.80
#